data_AF-A0A7X8LZ43-F1
#
_entry.id   AF-A0A7X8LZ43-F1
#
_cell.length_a   1.000
_cell.length_b   1.000
_cell.length_c   1.000
_cell.angle_alpha   90.00
_cell.angle_beta   90.00
_cell.angle_gamma   90.00
#
_symmetry.space_group_name_H-M   'P 1'
#
loop_
_entity.id
_entity.type
_entity.pdbx_description
1 polymer ?
#
loop_
_entity_poly.entity_id
_entity_poly.type
_entity_poly.pdbx_seq_one_letter_code
_entity_poly.pdbx_strand_id
1 'polypeptide(L)'
;MAVRRIYVEKKQGFDVEASKLYSEITENLLVSGLTKVRIIHRYDIEGITGRDYEQAKITVFSEPPVDNIYEENLDIPETDRVIAIEYLPGQYDQRADSAAQCIQFITHGERPDVKVAKVIVLSGEISDSDYQKIINLVINPVETRQAALDKPETLKDDYPVPEDVKTVEGFIKMTEEELKILMDEMAFAMSFDDLSFCQEYFRDVEERDPTVTELRMLDTYWSDHCRHTTFLTKIEDVEFEINPIALKTKEVYENYIEIRQQVHGKREKDITLMDIATIAMKY
;
A
#
# COMPACT_ATOMS: atom_id res chain seq x y z
N MET A 1 25.98 -3.85 -17.86
CA MET A 1 26.35 -5.29 -17.74
C MET A 1 25.11 -6.07 -18.12
N ALA A 2 25.21 -7.26 -18.71
CA ALA A 2 24.00 -8.01 -19.04
C ALA A 2 23.21 -8.37 -17.78
N VAL A 3 21.88 -8.26 -17.84
CA VAL A 3 20.97 -8.75 -16.78
C VAL A 3 21.22 -10.24 -16.58
N ARG A 4 21.22 -10.71 -15.33
CA ARG A 4 21.24 -12.14 -14.96
C ARG A 4 19.89 -12.52 -14.35
N ARG A 5 19.43 -13.74 -14.61
CA ARG A 5 18.13 -14.20 -14.12
C ARG A 5 18.26 -15.45 -13.26
N ILE A 6 17.70 -15.41 -12.07
CA ILE A 6 17.59 -16.54 -11.14
C ILE A 6 16.12 -16.81 -10.86
N TYR A 7 15.75 -18.08 -10.84
CA TYR A 7 14.48 -18.56 -10.32
C TYR A 7 14.69 -19.33 -9.04
N VAL A 8 13.90 -19.04 -8.01
CA VAL A 8 13.95 -19.72 -6.72
C VAL A 8 12.59 -20.29 -6.40
N GLU A 9 12.53 -21.60 -6.20
CA GLU A 9 11.31 -22.35 -5.90
C GLU A 9 11.49 -23.14 -4.60
N LYS A 10 10.51 -23.08 -3.70
CA LYS A 10 10.52 -23.91 -2.49
C LYS A 10 10.39 -25.39 -2.89
N LYS A 11 11.21 -26.25 -2.29
CA LYS A 11 11.11 -27.70 -2.46
C LYS A 11 9.77 -28.21 -1.95
N GLN A 12 9.30 -29.31 -2.54
CA GLN A 12 8.09 -29.99 -2.12
C GLN A 12 8.13 -30.30 -0.61
N GLY A 13 7.08 -29.92 0.11
CA GLY A 13 6.98 -30.04 1.57
C GLY A 13 7.35 -28.76 2.33
N PHE A 14 8.00 -27.79 1.68
CA PHE A 14 8.26 -26.44 2.20
C PHE A 14 7.46 -25.35 1.48
N ASP A 15 6.75 -25.72 0.42
CA ASP A 15 5.94 -24.88 -0.48
C ASP A 15 4.55 -24.54 0.09
N VAL A 16 4.54 -24.03 1.33
CA VAL A 16 3.32 -23.67 2.06
C VAL A 16 2.50 -22.62 1.32
N GLU A 17 3.14 -21.63 0.70
CA GLU A 17 2.45 -20.59 -0.06
C GLU A 17 1.74 -21.17 -1.29
N ALA A 18 2.41 -22.06 -2.05
CA ALA A 18 1.81 -22.71 -3.22
C ALA A 18 0.64 -23.62 -2.82
N SER A 19 0.78 -24.34 -1.70
CA SER A 19 -0.30 -25.17 -1.14
C SER A 19 -1.53 -24.35 -0.73
N LYS A 20 -1.31 -23.18 -0.09
CA LYS A 20 -2.40 -22.27 0.28
C LYS A 20 -3.12 -21.72 -0.96
N LEU A 21 -2.36 -21.28 -1.97
CA LEU A 21 -2.94 -20.77 -3.21
C LEU A 21 -3.72 -21.87 -3.96
N TYR A 22 -3.21 -23.11 -3.97
CA TYR A 22 -3.94 -24.26 -4.50
C TYR A 22 -5.29 -24.45 -3.82
N SER A 23 -5.33 -24.46 -2.47
CA SER A 23 -6.59 -24.53 -1.72
C SER A 23 -7.51 -23.36 -2.01
N GLU A 24 -7.00 -22.13 -2.07
CA GLU A 24 -7.81 -20.96 -2.37
C GLU A 24 -8.47 -21.04 -3.76
N ILE A 25 -7.71 -21.47 -4.78
CA ILE A 25 -8.24 -21.62 -6.13
C ILE A 25 -9.26 -22.78 -6.21
N THR A 26 -8.99 -23.90 -5.56
CA THR A 26 -9.87 -25.08 -5.65
C THR A 26 -11.11 -24.98 -4.77
N GLU A 27 -11.00 -24.40 -3.58
CA GLU A 27 -12.08 -24.33 -2.58
C GLU A 27 -12.92 -23.05 -2.74
N ASN A 28 -12.30 -21.90 -3.00
CA ASN A 28 -13.03 -20.63 -3.10
C ASN A 28 -13.45 -20.30 -4.55
N LEU A 29 -12.57 -20.51 -5.53
CA LEU A 29 -12.89 -20.27 -6.94
C LEU A 29 -13.53 -21.49 -7.64
N LEU A 30 -13.57 -22.64 -6.97
CA LEU A 30 -14.19 -23.89 -7.44
C LEU A 30 -13.59 -24.40 -8.77
N VAL A 31 -12.30 -24.18 -8.99
CA VAL A 31 -11.59 -24.65 -10.20
C VAL A 31 -11.09 -26.08 -9.99
N SER A 32 -11.91 -27.06 -10.33
CA SER A 32 -11.65 -28.49 -10.05
C SER A 32 -10.61 -29.15 -10.95
N GLY A 33 -10.31 -28.58 -12.11
CA GLY A 33 -9.33 -29.14 -13.06
C GLY A 33 -7.87 -28.85 -12.71
N LEU A 34 -7.61 -28.01 -11.69
CA LEU A 34 -6.27 -27.70 -11.20
C LEU A 34 -5.69 -28.91 -10.46
N THR A 35 -4.48 -29.35 -10.82
CA THR A 35 -3.81 -30.51 -10.22
C THR A 35 -2.58 -30.13 -9.41
N LYS A 36 -1.93 -29.01 -9.75
CA LYS A 36 -0.73 -28.52 -9.06
C LYS A 36 -0.58 -27.02 -9.23
N VAL A 37 -0.10 -26.36 -8.17
CA VAL A 37 0.39 -24.99 -8.20
C VAL A 37 1.86 -24.99 -7.82
N ARG A 38 2.68 -24.22 -8.54
CA ARG A 38 4.05 -23.89 -8.16
C ARG A 38 4.17 -22.38 -8.03
N ILE A 39 4.91 -21.92 -7.05
CA ILE A 39 5.25 -20.50 -6.89
C ILE A 39 6.77 -20.40 -6.94
N ILE A 40 7.25 -19.59 -7.89
CA ILE A 40 8.66 -19.37 -8.16
C ILE A 40 8.93 -17.88 -8.09
N HIS A 41 9.95 -17.47 -7.35
CA HIS A 41 10.43 -16.10 -7.37
C HIS A 41 11.50 -15.96 -8.45
N ARG A 42 11.22 -15.12 -9.45
CA ARG A 42 12.16 -14.73 -10.48
C ARG A 42 12.85 -13.44 -10.06
N TYR A 43 14.17 -13.47 -9.96
CA TYR A 43 15.04 -12.32 -9.72
C TYR A 43 15.76 -11.99 -11.00
N ASP A 44 15.57 -10.77 -11.49
CA ASP A 44 16.40 -10.16 -12.51
C ASP A 44 17.40 -9.23 -11.83
N ILE A 45 18.68 -9.37 -12.14
CA ILE A 45 19.78 -8.66 -11.48
C ILE A 45 20.69 -8.01 -12.51
N GLU A 46 20.92 -6.70 -12.38
CA GLU A 46 21.89 -5.94 -13.19
C GLU A 46 22.98 -5.33 -12.29
N GLY A 47 24.21 -5.23 -12.81
CA GLY A 47 25.32 -4.58 -12.10
C GLY A 47 26.10 -5.50 -11.15
N ILE A 48 25.91 -6.82 -11.24
CA ILE A 48 26.61 -7.79 -10.40
C ILE A 48 27.77 -8.47 -11.14
N THR A 49 28.92 -8.66 -10.48
CA THR A 49 30.03 -9.42 -11.06
C THR A 49 29.74 -10.92 -11.05
N GLY A 50 30.42 -11.69 -11.91
CA GLY A 50 30.25 -13.14 -11.95
C GLY A 50 30.59 -13.83 -10.62
N ARG A 51 31.63 -13.37 -9.93
CA ARG A 51 32.04 -13.91 -8.62
C ARG A 51 30.96 -13.65 -7.56
N ASP A 52 30.50 -12.41 -7.50
CA ASP A 52 29.52 -11.95 -6.51
C ASP A 52 28.17 -12.63 -6.70
N TYR A 53 27.78 -12.85 -7.95
CA TYR A 53 26.59 -13.61 -8.32
C TYR A 53 26.65 -15.05 -7.81
N GLU A 54 27.77 -15.76 -8.00
CA GLU A 54 27.92 -17.14 -7.50
C GLU A 54 27.78 -17.20 -5.97
N GLN A 55 28.33 -16.22 -5.25
CA GLN A 55 28.20 -16.12 -3.81
C GLN A 55 26.75 -15.81 -3.39
N ALA A 56 26.10 -14.85 -4.06
CA ALA A 56 24.74 -14.41 -3.74
C ALA A 56 23.69 -15.50 -3.97
N LYS A 57 23.87 -16.39 -4.97
CA LYS A 57 22.94 -17.50 -5.25
C LYS A 57 22.59 -18.31 -4.00
N ILE A 58 23.60 -18.71 -3.25
CA ILE A 58 23.44 -19.63 -2.11
C ILE A 58 23.30 -18.93 -0.76
N THR A 59 23.58 -17.63 -0.69
CA THR A 59 23.58 -16.87 0.58
C THR A 59 22.45 -15.84 0.67
N VAL A 60 21.96 -15.32 -0.46
CA VAL A 60 20.93 -14.27 -0.52
C VAL A 60 19.65 -14.80 -1.12
N PHE A 61 19.74 -15.42 -2.31
CA PHE A 61 18.53 -15.76 -3.07
C PHE A 61 17.86 -17.04 -2.60
N SER A 62 18.60 -17.96 -2.00
CA SER A 62 18.09 -19.28 -1.62
C SER A 62 18.61 -19.73 -0.27
N GLU A 63 17.82 -20.58 0.37
CA GLU A 63 18.26 -21.43 1.46
C GLU A 63 18.40 -22.86 0.90
N PRO A 64 19.63 -23.33 0.58
CA PRO A 64 19.84 -24.58 -0.14
C PRO A 64 19.13 -25.84 0.42
N PRO A 65 18.92 -25.98 1.74
CA PRO A 65 18.15 -27.12 2.26
C PRO A 65 16.70 -27.16 1.76
N VAL A 66 16.06 -25.99 1.59
CA VAL A 66 14.61 -25.88 1.34
C VAL A 66 14.25 -25.29 -0.03
N ASP A 67 15.22 -24.75 -0.77
CA ASP A 67 14.99 -24.10 -2.05
C ASP A 67 15.72 -24.82 -3.20
N ASN A 68 15.09 -24.81 -4.38
CA ASN A 68 15.68 -25.12 -5.66
C ASN A 68 16.01 -23.82 -6.39
N ILE A 69 17.15 -23.80 -7.08
CA ILE A 69 17.58 -22.67 -7.91
C ILE A 69 17.63 -23.13 -9.36
N TYR A 70 17.13 -22.28 -10.25
CA TYR A 70 17.28 -22.42 -11.70
C TYR A 70 17.86 -21.13 -12.26
N GLU A 71 18.80 -21.23 -13.18
CA GLU A 71 19.49 -20.08 -13.76
C GLU A 71 19.08 -19.91 -15.22
N GLU A 72 18.77 -18.67 -15.59
CA GLU A 72 18.43 -18.21 -16.95
C GLU A 72 17.10 -18.77 -17.50
N ASN A 73 16.90 -20.09 -17.43
CA ASN A 73 15.73 -20.80 -17.93
C ASN A 73 15.02 -21.56 -16.80
N LEU A 74 13.71 -21.65 -16.93
CA LEU A 74 12.86 -22.46 -16.05
C LEU A 74 12.03 -23.39 -16.93
N ASP A 75 12.23 -24.70 -16.76
CA ASP A 75 11.48 -25.70 -17.52
C ASP A 75 10.03 -25.75 -17.01
N ILE A 76 9.11 -25.26 -17.84
CA ILE A 76 7.67 -25.29 -17.62
C ILE A 76 7.05 -26.08 -18.77
N PRO A 77 6.25 -27.13 -18.51
CA PRO A 77 5.51 -27.84 -19.55
C PRO A 77 4.62 -26.87 -20.33
N GLU A 78 4.57 -26.98 -21.66
CA GLU A 78 3.71 -26.13 -22.50
C GLU A 78 2.21 -26.30 -22.20
N THR A 79 1.84 -27.41 -21.55
CA THR A 79 0.47 -27.68 -21.08
C THR A 79 0.07 -26.85 -19.87
N ASP A 80 1.05 -26.29 -19.15
CA ASP A 80 0.81 -25.54 -17.92
C ASP A 80 0.59 -24.06 -18.23
N ARG A 81 -0.30 -23.42 -17.47
CA ARG A 81 -0.55 -21.98 -17.58
C ARG A 81 0.35 -21.23 -16.61
N VAL A 82 0.87 -20.08 -17.04
CA VAL A 82 1.79 -19.27 -16.24
C VAL A 82 1.20 -17.89 -15.98
N ILE A 83 1.32 -17.40 -14.76
CA ILE A 83 1.00 -16.02 -14.39
C ILE A 83 2.23 -15.45 -13.69
N ALA A 84 2.84 -14.42 -14.27
CA ALA A 84 3.92 -13.68 -13.62
C ALA A 84 3.39 -12.35 -13.10
N ILE A 85 3.75 -12.01 -11.87
CA ILE A 85 3.23 -10.85 -11.16
C ILE A 85 4.39 -10.06 -10.58
N GLU A 86 4.39 -8.76 -10.77
CA GLU A 86 5.37 -7.83 -10.18
C GLU A 86 4.65 -6.63 -9.55
N TYR A 87 5.33 -5.92 -8.67
CA TYR A 87 4.80 -4.67 -8.12
C TYR A 87 4.68 -3.60 -9.22
N LEU A 88 3.70 -2.72 -9.08
CA LEU A 88 3.58 -1.54 -9.95
C LEU A 88 4.82 -0.65 -9.82
N PRO A 89 5.23 0.05 -10.89
CA PRO A 89 6.30 1.03 -10.81
C PRO A 89 6.03 2.06 -9.71
N GLY A 90 7.03 2.33 -8.87
CA GLY A 90 6.93 3.25 -7.73
C GLY A 90 6.42 2.60 -6.43
N GLN A 91 5.88 1.38 -6.48
CA GLN A 91 5.60 0.61 -5.26
C GLN A 91 6.91 0.04 -4.68
N TYR A 92 6.99 0.02 -3.36
CA TYR A 92 8.16 -0.50 -2.66
C TYR A 92 8.16 -2.03 -2.64
N ASP A 93 9.06 -2.63 -3.41
CA ASP A 93 9.30 -4.07 -3.38
C ASP A 93 10.34 -4.42 -2.31
N GLN A 94 9.85 -4.84 -1.14
CA GLN A 94 10.70 -5.24 -0.02
C GLN A 94 11.64 -6.40 -0.37
N ARG A 95 11.23 -7.35 -1.22
CA ARG A 95 12.03 -8.53 -1.57
C ARG A 95 13.17 -8.16 -2.50
N ALA A 96 12.89 -7.35 -3.53
CA ALA A 96 13.91 -6.80 -4.41
C ALA A 96 14.91 -5.94 -3.64
N ASP A 97 14.41 -5.04 -2.79
CA ASP A 97 15.23 -4.15 -1.97
C ASP A 97 16.14 -4.94 -1.01
N SER A 98 15.59 -5.91 -0.28
CA SER A 98 16.34 -6.78 0.64
C SER A 98 17.42 -7.58 -0.09
N ALA A 99 17.11 -8.15 -1.26
CA ALA A 99 18.09 -8.88 -2.06
C ALA A 99 19.25 -7.98 -2.49
N ALA A 100 18.95 -6.77 -3.01
CA ALA A 100 19.97 -5.81 -3.41
C ALA A 100 20.86 -5.38 -2.23
N GLN A 101 20.27 -5.08 -1.07
CA GLN A 101 21.01 -4.71 0.15
C GLN A 101 21.90 -5.86 0.64
N CYS A 102 21.37 -7.09 0.70
CA CYS A 102 22.14 -8.25 1.12
C CYS A 102 23.34 -8.50 0.20
N ILE A 103 23.17 -8.37 -1.12
CA ILE A 103 24.29 -8.48 -2.08
C ILE A 103 25.34 -7.40 -1.80
N GLN A 104 24.92 -6.15 -1.59
CA GLN A 104 25.83 -5.06 -1.26
C GLN A 104 26.66 -5.37 0.00
N PHE A 105 26.00 -5.88 1.05
CA PHE A 105 26.68 -6.19 2.31
C PHE A 105 27.67 -7.35 2.20
N ILE A 106 27.32 -8.44 1.52
CA ILE A 106 28.21 -9.62 1.44
C ILE A 106 29.37 -9.45 0.47
N THR A 107 29.21 -8.60 -0.55
CA THR A 107 30.22 -8.35 -1.58
C THR A 107 31.13 -7.17 -1.22
N HIS A 108 30.70 -6.32 -0.28
CA HIS A 108 31.29 -5.00 -0.01
C HIS A 108 31.41 -4.14 -1.29
N GLY A 109 30.52 -4.37 -2.25
CA GLY A 109 30.52 -3.72 -3.56
C GLY A 109 29.46 -2.64 -3.71
N GLU A 110 29.20 -2.27 -4.96
CA GLU A 110 28.06 -1.42 -5.30
C GLU A 110 26.75 -2.19 -5.17
N ARG A 111 25.68 -1.46 -4.89
CA ARG A 111 24.34 -2.04 -4.81
C ARG A 111 23.86 -2.37 -6.23
N PRO A 112 23.55 -3.65 -6.54
CA PRO A 112 23.00 -4.00 -7.84
C PRO A 112 21.54 -3.58 -7.96
N ASP A 113 21.07 -3.42 -9.18
CA ASP A 113 19.65 -3.30 -9.48
C ASP A 113 19.02 -4.69 -9.45
N VAL A 114 17.94 -4.86 -8.69
CA VAL A 114 17.20 -6.13 -8.59
C VAL A 114 15.72 -5.85 -8.84
N LYS A 115 15.09 -6.63 -9.72
CA LYS A 115 13.63 -6.68 -9.88
C LYS A 115 13.14 -8.09 -9.61
N VAL A 116 11.99 -8.21 -8.95
CA VAL A 116 11.41 -9.50 -8.59
C VAL A 116 10.02 -9.66 -9.19
N ALA A 117 9.77 -10.82 -9.76
CA ALA A 117 8.44 -11.26 -10.14
C ALA A 117 8.10 -12.57 -9.43
N LYS A 118 6.85 -12.71 -9.00
CA LYS A 118 6.27 -13.98 -8.56
C LYS A 118 5.68 -14.68 -9.78
N VAL A 119 6.25 -15.81 -10.15
CA VAL A 119 5.81 -16.67 -11.25
C VAL A 119 5.00 -17.81 -10.66
N ILE A 120 3.72 -17.87 -11.01
CA ILE A 120 2.78 -18.91 -10.61
C ILE A 120 2.57 -19.82 -11.80
N VAL A 121 2.86 -21.11 -11.62
CA VAL A 121 2.65 -22.14 -12.65
C VAL A 121 1.48 -23.00 -12.21
N LEU A 122 0.49 -23.13 -13.07
CA LEU A 122 -0.76 -23.83 -12.85
C LEU A 122 -0.81 -25.05 -13.77
N SER A 123 -0.74 -26.24 -13.20
CA SER A 123 -0.85 -27.50 -13.96
C SER A 123 -2.26 -28.06 -13.83
N GLY A 124 -2.79 -28.63 -14.92
CA GLY A 124 -4.13 -29.24 -14.97
C GLY A 124 -5.01 -28.69 -16.10
N GLU A 125 -6.24 -29.20 -16.18
CA GLU A 125 -7.22 -28.78 -17.20
C GLU A 125 -7.95 -27.52 -16.73
N ILE A 126 -7.41 -26.35 -17.07
CA ILE A 126 -7.96 -25.05 -16.66
C ILE A 126 -8.59 -24.37 -17.87
N SER A 127 -9.89 -24.07 -17.75
CA SER A 127 -10.63 -23.31 -18.76
C SER A 127 -10.14 -21.85 -18.82
N ASP A 128 -10.33 -21.16 -19.94
CA ASP A 128 -9.93 -19.75 -20.06
C ASP A 128 -10.68 -18.85 -19.07
N SER A 129 -11.94 -19.18 -18.78
CA SER A 129 -12.76 -18.47 -17.78
C SER A 129 -12.18 -18.61 -16.38
N ASP A 130 -11.80 -19.83 -15.99
CA ASP A 130 -11.22 -20.07 -14.67
C ASP A 130 -9.82 -19.47 -14.56
N TYR A 131 -9.02 -19.54 -15.62
CA TYR A 131 -7.73 -18.88 -15.69
C TYR A 131 -7.86 -17.36 -15.45
N GLN A 132 -8.86 -16.70 -16.04
CA GLN A 132 -9.10 -15.27 -15.80
C GLN A 132 -9.53 -14.97 -14.36
N LYS A 133 -10.35 -15.83 -13.73
CA LYS A 133 -10.68 -15.69 -12.30
C LYS A 133 -9.43 -15.78 -11.43
N ILE A 134 -8.54 -16.72 -11.74
CA ILE A 134 -7.28 -16.88 -11.01
C ILE A 134 -6.41 -15.63 -11.18
N ILE A 135 -6.30 -15.06 -12.39
CA ILE A 135 -5.58 -13.79 -12.63
C ILE A 135 -6.15 -12.68 -11.74
N ASN A 136 -7.47 -12.52 -11.71
CA ASN A 136 -8.13 -11.48 -10.91
C ASN A 136 -7.99 -11.69 -9.40
N LEU A 137 -7.80 -12.94 -8.96
CA LEU A 137 -7.51 -13.26 -7.56
C LEU A 137 -6.09 -12.84 -7.17
N VAL A 138 -5.11 -13.14 -8.01
CA VAL A 138 -3.69 -12.98 -7.66
C VAL A 138 -3.11 -11.60 -7.97
N ILE A 139 -3.72 -10.84 -8.88
CA ILE A 139 -3.31 -9.47 -9.21
C ILE A 139 -4.18 -8.49 -8.43
N ASN A 140 -3.54 -7.74 -7.53
CA ASN A 140 -4.16 -6.59 -6.87
C ASN A 140 -3.86 -5.33 -7.71
N PRO A 141 -4.84 -4.75 -8.42
CA PRO A 141 -4.59 -3.64 -9.35
C PRO A 141 -4.07 -2.36 -8.68
N VAL A 142 -4.12 -2.26 -7.35
CA VAL A 142 -3.57 -1.12 -6.59
C VAL A 142 -2.06 -1.30 -6.33
N GLU A 143 -1.57 -2.54 -6.30
CA GLU A 143 -0.22 -2.86 -5.83
C GLU A 143 0.62 -3.58 -6.89
N THR A 144 0.02 -4.48 -7.66
CA THR A 144 0.70 -5.40 -8.57
C THR A 144 0.11 -5.39 -9.96
N ARG A 145 0.91 -5.85 -10.93
CA ARG A 145 0.54 -6.02 -12.33
C ARG A 145 1.12 -7.32 -12.89
N GLN A 146 0.65 -7.70 -14.07
CA GLN A 146 1.24 -8.79 -14.81
C GLN A 146 2.66 -8.41 -15.27
N ALA A 147 3.63 -9.25 -14.94
CA ALA A 147 5.02 -9.09 -15.33
C ALA A 147 5.27 -9.72 -16.71
N ALA A 148 6.12 -9.09 -17.52
CA ALA A 148 6.62 -9.70 -18.75
C ALA A 148 7.42 -10.96 -18.42
N LEU A 149 7.22 -12.05 -19.18
CA LEU A 149 7.98 -13.29 -19.01
C LEU A 149 9.39 -13.17 -19.60
N ASP A 150 9.54 -12.40 -20.68
CA ASP A 150 10.81 -12.19 -21.36
C ASP A 150 11.85 -11.55 -20.44
N LYS A 151 13.12 -11.80 -20.76
CA LYS A 151 14.23 -11.23 -20.02
C LYS A 151 14.51 -9.81 -20.51
N PRO A 152 14.45 -8.79 -19.62
CA PRO A 152 14.76 -7.43 -20.03
C PRO A 152 16.26 -7.29 -20.35
N GLU A 153 16.59 -6.40 -21.28
CA GLU A 153 17.99 -6.10 -21.62
C GLU A 153 18.69 -5.27 -20.53
N THR A 154 17.92 -4.45 -19.81
CA THR A 154 18.37 -3.63 -18.67
C THR A 154 17.25 -3.48 -17.65
N LEU A 155 17.63 -3.30 -16.38
CA LEU A 155 16.73 -2.98 -15.27
C LEU A 155 16.68 -1.51 -14.93
N LYS A 156 17.54 -0.70 -15.57
CA LYS A 156 17.57 0.74 -15.38
C LYS A 156 16.30 1.35 -15.95
N ASP A 157 15.55 1.98 -15.07
CA ASP A 157 14.39 2.77 -15.45
C ASP A 157 14.86 4.16 -15.92
N ASP A 158 14.41 4.57 -17.10
CA ASP A 158 14.62 5.93 -17.61
C ASP A 158 13.46 6.81 -17.11
N TYR A 159 13.73 7.58 -16.06
CA TYR A 159 12.75 8.52 -15.51
C TYR A 159 12.99 9.90 -16.10
N PRO A 160 11.98 10.50 -16.78
CA PRO A 160 12.08 11.88 -17.18
C PRO A 160 12.24 12.77 -15.95
N VAL A 161 12.96 13.89 -16.11
CA VAL A 161 13.04 14.91 -15.07
C VAL A 161 11.61 15.41 -14.78
N PRO A 162 11.16 15.40 -13.51
CA PRO A 162 9.84 15.89 -13.16
C PRO A 162 9.65 17.36 -13.58
N GLU A 163 8.43 17.71 -14.02
CA GLU A 163 8.06 19.09 -14.29
C GLU A 163 7.98 19.92 -12.99
N ASP A 164 8.06 21.24 -13.11
CA ASP A 164 7.84 22.16 -12.00
C ASP A 164 6.40 22.05 -11.46
N VAL A 165 6.23 22.29 -10.16
CA VAL A 165 4.91 22.26 -9.52
C VAL A 165 4.01 23.34 -10.09
N LYS A 166 2.79 22.94 -10.51
CA LYS A 166 1.80 23.85 -11.10
C LYS A 166 1.24 24.82 -10.05
N THR A 167 0.99 26.05 -10.50
CA THR A 167 0.20 27.06 -9.77
C THR A 167 -1.29 26.88 -10.08
N VAL A 168 -2.16 27.13 -9.10
CA VAL A 168 -3.61 27.19 -9.32
C VAL A 168 -3.95 28.60 -9.79
N GLU A 169 -3.78 28.83 -11.08
CA GLU A 169 -3.92 30.16 -11.69
C GLU A 169 -5.30 30.77 -11.44
N GLY A 170 -5.32 32.02 -10.98
CA GLY A 170 -6.54 32.77 -10.73
C GLY A 170 -7.26 32.43 -9.43
N PHE A 171 -6.72 31.53 -8.60
CA PHE A 171 -7.32 31.12 -7.33
C PHE A 171 -7.79 32.30 -6.47
N ILE A 172 -6.95 33.33 -6.30
CA ILE A 172 -7.29 34.48 -5.44
C ILE A 172 -8.41 35.36 -6.01
N LYS A 173 -8.82 35.14 -7.27
CA LYS A 173 -9.88 35.87 -7.97
C LYS A 173 -11.12 35.02 -8.25
N MET A 174 -11.08 33.73 -7.93
CA MET A 174 -12.20 32.82 -8.19
C MET A 174 -13.45 33.25 -7.43
N THR A 175 -14.62 33.13 -8.06
CA THR A 175 -15.90 33.27 -7.38
C THR A 175 -16.19 32.09 -6.47
N GLU A 176 -17.23 32.19 -5.64
CA GLU A 176 -17.67 31.10 -4.77
C GLU A 176 -18.04 29.84 -5.57
N GLU A 177 -18.69 30.01 -6.74
CA GLU A 177 -19.02 28.90 -7.63
C GLU A 177 -17.78 28.25 -8.25
N GLU A 178 -16.80 29.06 -8.65
CA GLU A 178 -15.53 28.56 -9.21
C GLU A 178 -14.71 27.82 -8.15
N LEU A 179 -14.70 28.29 -6.90
CA LEU A 179 -14.08 27.59 -5.77
C LEU A 179 -14.75 26.24 -5.49
N LYS A 180 -16.08 26.15 -5.57
CA LYS A 180 -16.81 24.87 -5.40
C LYS A 180 -16.44 23.88 -6.51
N ILE A 181 -16.36 24.34 -7.75
CA ILE A 181 -15.91 23.52 -8.87
C ILE A 181 -14.48 23.03 -8.64
N LEU A 182 -13.57 23.92 -8.24
CA LEU A 182 -12.18 23.55 -7.92
C LEU A 182 -12.12 22.53 -6.77
N MET A 183 -12.93 22.71 -5.74
CA MET A 183 -13.01 21.80 -4.59
C MET A 183 -13.41 20.38 -5.02
N ASP A 184 -14.41 20.25 -5.88
CA ASP A 184 -14.87 18.98 -6.43
C ASP A 184 -13.84 18.35 -7.38
N GLU A 185 -13.26 19.15 -8.28
CA GLU A 185 -12.22 18.69 -9.23
C GLU A 185 -10.96 18.20 -8.53
N MET A 186 -10.56 18.89 -7.45
CA MET A 186 -9.43 18.48 -6.63
C MET A 186 -9.82 17.42 -5.60
N ALA A 187 -11.10 17.15 -5.38
CA ALA A 187 -11.62 16.23 -4.36
C ALA A 187 -11.02 16.52 -2.98
N PHE A 188 -11.07 17.80 -2.56
CA PHE A 188 -10.58 18.21 -1.25
C PHE A 188 -11.43 17.64 -0.11
N ALA A 189 -10.76 17.27 0.98
CA ALA A 189 -11.34 16.76 2.21
C ALA A 189 -11.62 17.85 3.25
N MET A 190 -10.94 19.02 3.18
CA MET A 190 -11.24 20.19 4.01
C MET A 190 -12.62 20.77 3.67
N SER A 191 -13.20 21.58 4.57
CA SER A 191 -14.51 22.18 4.33
C SER A 191 -14.45 23.33 3.30
N PHE A 192 -15.60 23.73 2.77
CA PHE A 192 -15.69 24.90 1.89
C PHE A 192 -15.27 26.20 2.61
N ASP A 193 -15.58 26.33 3.90
CA ASP A 193 -15.18 27.48 4.71
C ASP A 193 -13.65 27.52 4.89
N ASP A 194 -13.02 26.36 5.07
CA ASP A 194 -11.56 26.23 5.13
C ASP A 194 -10.89 26.64 3.80
N LEU A 195 -11.44 26.18 2.67
CA LEU A 195 -10.94 26.56 1.34
C LEU A 195 -11.12 28.07 1.08
N SER A 196 -12.27 28.63 1.48
CA SER A 196 -12.55 30.07 1.38
C SER A 196 -11.56 30.87 2.22
N PHE A 197 -11.29 30.44 3.45
CA PHE A 197 -10.27 31.04 4.30
C PHE A 197 -8.88 31.01 3.66
N CYS A 198 -8.51 29.89 3.02
CA CYS A 198 -7.26 29.80 2.28
C CYS A 198 -7.22 30.83 1.14
N GLN A 199 -8.32 30.99 0.39
CA GLN A 199 -8.42 32.01 -0.66
C GLN A 199 -8.20 33.43 -0.12
N GLU A 200 -8.84 33.77 0.99
CA GLU A 200 -8.65 35.06 1.66
C GLU A 200 -7.19 35.27 2.06
N TYR A 201 -6.56 34.27 2.68
CA TYR A 201 -5.15 34.33 3.08
C TYR A 201 -4.22 34.56 1.88
N PHE A 202 -4.35 33.77 0.80
CA PHE A 202 -3.49 33.89 -0.38
C PHE A 202 -3.71 35.22 -1.13
N ARG A 203 -4.94 35.73 -1.12
CA ARG A 203 -5.28 37.01 -1.75
C ARG A 203 -4.76 38.20 -0.96
N ASP A 204 -5.03 38.22 0.34
CA ASP A 204 -4.92 39.42 1.17
C ASP A 204 -3.60 39.49 1.95
N VAL A 205 -2.90 38.36 2.13
CA VAL A 205 -1.60 38.28 2.86
C VAL A 205 -0.44 37.93 1.94
N GLU A 206 -0.54 36.83 1.19
CA GLU A 206 0.55 36.39 0.30
C GLU A 206 0.56 37.12 -1.05
N GLU A 207 -0.55 37.75 -1.41
CA GLU A 207 -0.77 38.50 -2.65
C GLU A 207 -0.40 37.70 -3.92
N ARG A 208 -0.62 36.37 -3.91
CA ARG A 208 -0.32 35.46 -5.03
C ARG A 208 -1.23 34.25 -5.06
N ASP A 209 -1.30 33.62 -6.22
CA ASP A 209 -1.92 32.30 -6.35
C ASP A 209 -1.06 31.20 -5.67
N PRO A 210 -1.69 30.23 -4.99
CA PRO A 210 -1.01 29.10 -4.39
C PRO A 210 -0.59 28.07 -5.44
N THR A 211 0.43 27.30 -5.10
CA THR A 211 0.77 26.08 -5.82
C THR A 211 -0.20 24.95 -5.48
N VAL A 212 -0.33 23.98 -6.39
CA VAL A 212 -1.11 22.75 -6.14
C VAL A 212 -0.61 22.05 -4.86
N THR A 213 0.70 22.03 -4.62
CA THR A 213 1.30 21.43 -3.42
C THR A 213 0.86 22.14 -2.14
N GLU A 214 0.82 23.47 -2.11
CA GLU A 214 0.39 24.22 -0.93
C GLU A 214 -1.08 23.92 -0.57
N LEU A 215 -1.98 23.93 -1.56
CA LEU A 215 -3.39 23.59 -1.32
C LEU A 215 -3.57 22.13 -0.90
N ARG A 216 -2.84 21.19 -1.50
CA ARG A 216 -2.88 19.76 -1.11
C ARG A 216 -2.35 19.52 0.30
N MET A 217 -1.33 20.26 0.71
CA MET A 217 -0.81 20.20 2.06
C MET A 217 -1.84 20.70 3.06
N LEU A 218 -2.44 21.87 2.82
CA LEU A 218 -3.49 22.43 3.67
C LEU A 218 -4.69 21.48 3.76
N ASP A 219 -5.18 21.00 2.63
CA ASP A 219 -6.28 20.03 2.54
C ASP A 219 -6.06 18.80 3.44
N THR A 220 -4.86 18.22 3.38
CA THR A 220 -4.51 17.04 4.18
C THR A 220 -4.60 17.35 5.67
N TYR A 221 -3.96 18.44 6.14
CA TYR A 221 -3.89 18.75 7.56
C TYR A 221 -5.18 19.35 8.13
N TRP A 222 -6.00 19.97 7.28
CA TRP A 222 -7.25 20.61 7.68
C TRP A 222 -8.46 19.70 7.47
N SER A 223 -8.24 18.50 6.94
CA SER A 223 -9.21 17.40 6.99
C SER A 223 -9.62 17.07 8.42
N ASP A 224 -10.85 16.58 8.58
CA ASP A 224 -11.38 16.15 9.88
C ASP A 224 -10.50 15.08 10.55
N HIS A 225 -9.93 14.16 9.77
CA HIS A 225 -9.05 13.11 10.28
C HIS A 225 -7.80 13.67 10.97
N CYS A 226 -7.16 14.69 10.39
CA CYS A 226 -5.96 15.28 10.98
C CYS A 226 -6.29 16.25 12.12
N ARG A 227 -7.33 17.07 11.94
CA ARG A 227 -7.75 18.06 12.94
C ARG A 227 -8.54 17.47 14.10
N HIS A 228 -9.04 16.24 13.94
CA HIS A 228 -9.94 15.57 14.87
C HIS A 228 -11.17 16.41 15.21
N THR A 229 -11.73 17.13 14.22
CA THR A 229 -12.81 18.10 14.45
C THR A 229 -14.04 17.39 15.03
N THR A 230 -14.46 16.26 14.46
CA THR A 230 -15.54 15.40 14.99
C THR A 230 -15.27 14.98 16.44
N PHE A 231 -14.03 14.64 16.77
CA PHE A 231 -13.66 14.21 18.10
C PHE A 231 -13.62 15.36 19.12
N LEU A 232 -13.40 16.59 18.65
CA LEU A 232 -13.37 17.81 19.44
C LEU A 232 -14.71 18.55 19.47
N THR A 233 -15.68 18.14 18.65
CA THR A 233 -17.03 18.70 18.66
C THR A 233 -17.65 18.55 20.05
N LYS A 234 -18.18 19.65 20.55
CA LYS A 234 -18.90 19.70 21.82
C LYS A 234 -20.18 18.87 21.72
N ILE A 235 -20.33 17.94 22.64
CA ILE A 235 -21.56 17.20 22.84
C ILE A 235 -22.46 18.04 23.76
N GLU A 236 -23.61 18.47 23.25
CA GLU A 236 -24.58 19.28 24.01
C GLU A 236 -25.57 18.40 24.76
N ASP A 237 -26.14 17.38 24.09
CA ASP A 237 -27.15 16.48 24.63
C ASP A 237 -26.78 15.01 24.40
N VAL A 238 -27.12 14.15 25.38
CA VAL A 238 -26.91 12.70 25.30
C VAL A 238 -28.17 11.97 25.77
N GLU A 239 -28.75 11.17 24.87
CA GLU A 239 -29.93 10.36 25.14
C GLU A 239 -29.64 8.87 24.91
N PHE A 240 -30.29 8.00 25.69
CA PHE A 240 -30.11 6.55 25.60
C PHE A 240 -31.46 5.86 25.42
N GLU A 241 -31.53 4.91 24.48
CA GLU A 241 -32.71 4.09 24.28
C GLU A 241 -32.97 3.12 25.44
N ILE A 242 -34.20 2.61 25.55
CA ILE A 242 -34.59 1.64 26.57
C ILE A 242 -34.39 0.21 26.03
N ASN A 243 -33.13 -0.21 25.94
CA ASN A 243 -32.77 -1.59 25.61
C ASN A 243 -31.56 -2.05 26.46
N PRO A 244 -31.32 -3.37 26.61
CA PRO A 244 -30.26 -3.88 27.50
C PRO A 244 -28.84 -3.40 27.16
N ILE A 245 -28.57 -3.07 25.89
CA ILE A 245 -27.26 -2.57 25.45
C ILE A 245 -27.15 -1.09 25.83
N ALA A 246 -28.16 -0.28 25.47
CA ALA A 246 -28.19 1.15 25.76
C ALA A 246 -28.16 1.47 27.26
N LEU A 247 -28.82 0.65 28.10
CA LEU A 247 -28.75 0.79 29.56
C LEU A 247 -27.32 0.59 30.09
N LYS A 248 -26.60 -0.42 29.58
CA LYS A 248 -25.19 -0.63 29.95
C LYS A 248 -24.31 0.52 29.46
N THR A 249 -24.54 1.02 28.24
CA THR A 249 -23.79 2.18 27.72
C THR A 249 -24.04 3.43 28.58
N LYS A 250 -25.27 3.63 29.05
CA LYS A 250 -25.62 4.71 29.98
C LYS A 250 -24.86 4.62 31.29
N GLU A 251 -24.81 3.43 31.92
CA GLU A 251 -24.04 3.21 33.15
C GLU A 251 -22.54 3.54 32.95
N VAL A 252 -21.97 3.14 31.81
CA VAL A 252 -20.57 3.46 31.46
C VAL A 252 -20.37 4.97 31.26
N TYR A 253 -21.33 5.65 30.63
CA TYR A 253 -21.29 7.10 30.43
C TYR A 253 -21.40 7.87 31.74
N GLU A 254 -22.29 7.46 32.66
CA GLU A 254 -22.42 8.08 33.97
C GLU A 254 -21.13 7.94 34.79
N ASN A 255 -20.48 6.78 34.74
CA ASN A 255 -19.15 6.58 35.35
C ASN A 255 -18.09 7.52 34.74
N TYR A 256 -18.08 7.70 33.42
CA TYR A 256 -17.24 8.71 32.77
C TYR A 256 -17.47 10.11 33.35
N ILE A 257 -18.73 10.54 33.55
CA ILE A 257 -19.06 11.84 34.11
C ILE A 257 -18.52 11.99 35.54
N GLU A 258 -18.62 10.95 36.37
CA GLU A 258 -18.07 10.95 37.73
C GLU A 258 -16.54 11.08 37.74
N ILE A 259 -15.84 10.26 36.96
CA ILE A 259 -14.38 10.31 36.81
C ILE A 259 -13.97 11.70 36.34
N ARG A 260 -14.69 12.24 35.35
CA ARG A 260 -14.42 13.56 34.78
C ARG A 260 -14.52 14.68 35.82
N GLN A 261 -15.52 14.64 36.70
CA GLN A 261 -15.67 15.61 37.79
C GLN A 261 -14.47 15.54 38.76
N GLN A 262 -13.96 14.34 39.04
CA GLN A 262 -12.79 14.14 39.89
C GLN A 262 -11.50 14.68 39.25
N VAL A 263 -11.29 14.37 37.96
CA VAL A 263 -10.08 14.76 37.21
C VAL A 263 -10.03 16.27 36.95
N HIS A 264 -11.12 16.87 36.47
CA HIS A 264 -11.13 18.29 36.07
C HIS A 264 -11.52 19.25 37.21
N GLY A 265 -12.12 18.74 38.29
CA GLY A 265 -12.53 19.54 39.45
C GLY A 265 -13.49 20.68 39.06
N LYS A 266 -13.11 21.93 39.36
CA LYS A 266 -13.90 23.13 39.03
C LYS A 266 -13.67 23.67 37.61
N ARG A 267 -12.80 23.03 36.81
CA ARG A 267 -12.50 23.53 35.47
C ARG A 267 -13.66 23.19 34.54
N GLU A 268 -14.25 24.21 33.95
CA GLU A 268 -15.18 24.03 32.84
C GLU A 268 -14.39 23.60 31.61
N LYS A 269 -14.73 22.44 31.10
CA LYS A 269 -14.22 21.89 29.85
C LYS A 269 -15.41 21.29 29.12
N ASP A 270 -15.41 21.33 27.80
CA ASP A 270 -16.48 20.70 27.01
C ASP A 270 -16.40 19.16 27.08
N ILE A 271 -17.57 18.52 26.99
CA ILE A 271 -17.68 17.06 26.79
C ILE A 271 -17.51 16.82 25.30
N THR A 272 -16.54 16.00 24.94
CA THR A 272 -16.18 15.67 23.55
C THR A 272 -15.76 14.20 23.49
N LEU A 273 -15.78 13.58 22.32
CA LEU A 273 -15.31 12.20 22.16
C LEU A 273 -13.82 12.08 22.52
N MET A 274 -13.02 13.11 22.24
CA MET A 274 -11.62 13.18 22.63
C MET A 274 -11.45 13.23 24.16
N ASP A 275 -12.31 13.95 24.87
CA ASP A 275 -12.29 13.96 26.34
C ASP A 275 -12.62 12.59 26.91
N ILE A 276 -13.68 11.94 26.39
CA ILE A 276 -14.06 10.57 26.76
C ILE A 276 -12.90 9.59 26.53
N ALA A 277 -12.26 9.65 25.36
CA ALA A 277 -11.17 8.75 24.99
C ALA A 277 -9.89 8.94 25.85
N THR A 278 -9.65 10.15 26.37
CA THR A 278 -8.39 10.49 27.06
C THR A 278 -8.50 10.64 28.57
N ILE A 279 -9.70 10.60 29.14
CA ILE A 279 -9.89 10.84 30.59
C ILE A 279 -9.19 9.79 31.45
N ALA A 280 -9.17 8.53 31.00
CA ALA A 280 -8.59 7.42 31.76
C ALA A 280 -7.08 7.56 31.97
N MET A 281 -6.38 8.24 31.05
CA MET A 281 -4.95 8.52 31.20
C MET A 281 -4.64 9.64 32.20
N LYS A 282 -5.68 10.37 32.66
CA LYS A 282 -5.57 11.54 33.55
C LYS A 282 -6.11 11.26 34.96
N TYR A 283 -6.83 10.16 35.13
CA TYR A 283 -7.32 9.64 36.41
C TYR A 283 -6.24 8.78 37.06
#